data_AF-A0A7J7THW1-F1
#
_entry.id   AF-A0A7J7THW1-F1
#
_cell.length_a   1.000
_cell.length_b   1.000
_cell.length_c   1.000
_cell.angle_alpha   90.00
_cell.angle_beta   90.00
_cell.angle_gamma   90.00
#
_symmetry.space_group_name_H-M   'P 1'
#
loop_
_entity.id
_entity.type
_entity.pdbx_description
1 polymer ?
#
loop_
_entity_poly.entity_id
_entity_poly.type
_entity_poly.pdbx_seq_one_letter_code
_entity_poly.pdbx_strand_id
1 'polypeptide(L)'
;MWLLTLGGVFLAAAQACVFCRLPARDLSGRLAQLCSQMEAQWKDCQSSWNFSAFALDEGSMNKVTEKTHRVLRVIEIKKSLSSLPSYWQWLQKIKLPEYTREALCAPTCRGSTILYNCSTCESFDVLCWPQKRCFPGSHDLWEARILLLSVFGSVLLLGVLSLVVESHLLKAKNDL
;
A
#
# COMPACT_ATOMS: atom_id res chain seq x y z
N MET A 1 41.70 -12.81 9.78
CA MET A 1 40.75 -12.60 10.88
C MET A 1 39.75 -11.52 10.50
N TRP A 2 38.82 -11.73 9.56
CA TRP A 2 37.73 -10.79 9.30
C TRP A 2 36.44 -11.55 8.94
N LEU A 3 35.52 -11.50 9.92
CA LEU A 3 34.07 -11.68 9.93
C LEU A 3 33.40 -12.50 8.82
N LEU A 4 33.02 -13.72 9.19
CA LEU A 4 31.89 -14.44 8.60
C LEU A 4 30.62 -13.60 8.83
N THR A 5 30.11 -12.98 7.77
CA THR A 5 28.73 -12.49 7.74
C THR A 5 27.81 -13.71 7.76
N LEU A 6 27.41 -14.13 8.95
CA LEU A 6 26.28 -15.03 9.17
C LEU A 6 25.01 -14.30 8.73
N GLY A 7 24.78 -14.27 7.42
CA GLY A 7 23.46 -14.04 6.85
C GLY A 7 22.60 -15.26 7.18
N GLY A 8 22.09 -15.28 8.41
CA GLY A 8 21.07 -16.24 8.81
C GLY A 8 19.86 -16.03 7.91
N VAL A 9 19.70 -16.88 6.90
CA VAL A 9 18.43 -17.08 6.23
C VAL A 9 17.51 -17.66 7.30
N PHE A 10 16.77 -16.79 7.98
CA PHE A 10 15.62 -17.22 8.74
C PHE A 10 14.69 -17.86 7.72
N LEU A 11 14.64 -19.19 7.73
CA LEU A 11 13.57 -19.97 7.12
C LEU A 11 12.28 -19.51 7.79
N ALA A 12 11.69 -18.45 7.25
CA ALA A 12 10.40 -17.95 7.67
C ALA A 12 9.40 -19.02 7.29
N ALA A 13 9.09 -19.91 8.23
CA ALA A 13 7.93 -20.76 8.14
C ALA A 13 6.77 -19.85 7.77
N ALA A 14 6.16 -20.10 6.61
CA ALA A 14 5.08 -19.31 6.05
C ALA A 14 4.03 -19.04 7.14
N GLN A 15 4.00 -17.80 7.62
CA GLN A 15 3.19 -17.36 8.74
C GLN A 15 2.38 -16.19 8.20
N ALA A 16 1.07 -16.37 8.18
CA ALA A 16 0.02 -15.42 7.80
C ALA A 16 0.46 -13.94 7.73
N CYS A 17 -0.01 -13.18 6.73
CA CYS A 17 0.28 -11.74 6.56
C CYS A 17 0.20 -10.87 7.82
N VAL A 18 -0.63 -11.25 8.77
CA VAL A 18 -0.78 -10.62 10.08
C VAL A 18 0.53 -10.62 10.91
N PHE A 19 1.50 -11.47 10.57
CA PHE A 19 2.80 -11.61 11.23
C PHE A 19 3.97 -11.07 10.40
N CYS A 20 3.73 -10.68 9.15
CA CYS A 20 4.78 -10.19 8.25
C CYS A 20 5.33 -8.81 8.66
N ARG A 21 4.58 -8.06 9.47
CA ARG A 21 4.97 -6.72 9.93
C ARG A 21 5.10 -6.71 11.45
N LEU A 22 5.89 -5.75 11.96
CA LEU A 22 6.13 -5.52 13.39
C LEU A 22 6.73 -6.72 14.15
N PRO A 23 7.91 -7.24 13.74
CA PRO A 23 8.55 -8.38 14.40
C PRO A 23 8.85 -8.12 15.88
N ALA A 24 9.09 -6.87 16.27
CA ALA A 24 9.34 -6.46 17.66
C ALA A 24 8.17 -6.75 18.62
N ARG A 25 6.96 -7.06 18.11
CA ARG A 25 5.77 -7.35 18.93
C ARG A 25 5.57 -8.84 19.22
N ASP A 26 6.39 -9.71 18.63
CA ASP A 26 6.35 -11.17 18.75
C ASP A 26 4.92 -11.75 18.72
N LEU A 27 4.15 -11.38 17.70
CA LEU A 27 2.75 -11.82 17.58
C LEU A 27 2.63 -13.33 17.41
N SER A 28 3.58 -13.93 16.68
CA SER A 28 3.62 -15.37 16.44
C SER A 28 3.87 -16.16 17.73
N GLY A 29 4.87 -15.77 18.53
CA GLY A 29 5.16 -16.41 19.82
C GLY A 29 4.00 -16.26 20.81
N ARG A 30 3.42 -15.06 20.90
CA ARG A 30 2.25 -14.81 21.76
C ARG A 30 1.02 -15.62 21.34
N LEU A 31 0.77 -15.73 20.04
CA LEU A 31 -0.31 -16.56 19.54
C LEU A 31 -0.06 -18.05 19.87
N ALA A 32 1.16 -18.55 19.68
CA ALA A 32 1.52 -19.92 20.02
C ALA A 32 1.26 -20.21 21.51
N GLN A 33 1.60 -19.28 22.40
CA GLN A 33 1.32 -19.40 23.83
C GLN A 33 -0.19 -19.42 24.15
N LEU A 34 -1.01 -18.62 23.44
CA LEU A 34 -2.46 -18.64 23.63
C LEU A 34 -3.09 -19.92 23.06
N CYS A 35 -2.59 -20.42 21.93
CA CYS A 35 -3.05 -21.65 21.32
C CYS A 35 -2.74 -22.89 22.19
N SER A 36 -1.56 -22.96 22.80
CA SER A 36 -1.21 -24.09 23.68
C SER A 36 -2.13 -24.19 24.91
N GLN A 37 -2.65 -23.05 25.40
CA GLN A 37 -3.62 -23.03 26.49
C GLN A 37 -5.02 -23.49 26.07
N MET A 38 -5.30 -23.55 24.76
CA MET A 38 -6.60 -23.91 24.20
C MET A 38 -6.59 -25.22 23.42
N GLU A 39 -5.50 -25.99 23.45
CA GLU A 39 -5.34 -27.20 22.63
C GLU A 39 -6.49 -28.20 22.81
N ALA A 40 -7.06 -28.29 24.02
CA ALA A 40 -8.23 -29.14 24.31
C ALA A 40 -9.54 -28.67 23.64
N GLN A 41 -9.69 -27.37 23.35
CA GLN A 41 -10.90 -26.77 22.77
C GLN A 41 -10.75 -26.46 21.29
N TRP A 42 -9.53 -26.19 20.83
CA TRP A 42 -9.21 -25.85 19.45
C TRP A 42 -7.87 -26.49 19.06
N LYS A 43 -7.93 -27.76 18.69
CA LYS A 43 -6.78 -28.61 18.38
C LYS A 43 -5.88 -28.04 17.29
N ASP A 44 -6.48 -27.44 16.27
CA ASP A 44 -5.77 -26.86 15.11
C ASP A 44 -5.62 -25.33 15.23
N CYS A 45 -5.53 -24.80 16.45
CA CYS A 45 -5.44 -23.34 16.67
C CYS A 45 -4.31 -22.71 15.86
N GLN A 46 -3.08 -23.19 16.00
CA GLN A 46 -1.93 -22.56 15.35
C GLN A 46 -1.96 -22.72 13.82
N SER A 47 -2.32 -23.90 13.31
CA SER A 47 -2.42 -24.18 11.88
C SER A 47 -3.58 -23.45 11.19
N SER A 48 -4.63 -23.09 11.94
CA SER A 48 -5.76 -22.31 11.42
C SER A 48 -5.38 -20.86 11.05
N TRP A 49 -4.28 -20.33 11.59
CA TRP A 49 -3.77 -18.99 11.22
C TRP A 49 -2.96 -19.02 9.92
N ASN A 50 -3.51 -19.71 8.91
CA ASN A 50 -3.06 -19.61 7.53
C ASN A 50 -4.01 -18.66 6.76
N PHE A 51 -3.44 -17.67 6.08
CA PHE A 51 -4.19 -16.67 5.32
C PHE A 51 -3.69 -16.60 3.87
N SER A 52 -3.15 -17.70 3.35
CA SER A 52 -2.49 -17.80 2.04
C SER A 52 -3.38 -17.39 0.85
N ALA A 53 -4.71 -17.41 1.01
CA ALA A 53 -5.65 -17.00 -0.02
C ALA A 53 -5.76 -15.47 -0.20
N PHE A 54 -5.08 -14.68 0.63
CA PHE A 54 -5.24 -13.22 0.66
C PHE A 54 -3.95 -12.48 0.26
N ALA A 55 -4.12 -11.26 -0.20
CA ALA A 55 -3.04 -10.32 -0.45
C ALA A 55 -3.47 -8.93 -0.01
N LEU A 56 -2.57 -8.19 0.63
CA LEU A 56 -2.88 -6.92 1.28
C LEU A 56 -1.88 -5.86 0.85
N ASP A 57 -2.34 -4.62 0.67
CA ASP A 57 -1.42 -3.49 0.57
C ASP A 57 -0.73 -3.21 1.91
N GLU A 58 0.35 -2.44 1.88
CA GLU A 58 1.14 -2.12 3.08
C GLU A 58 0.31 -1.46 4.19
N GLY A 59 -0.60 -0.55 3.85
CA GLY A 59 -1.44 0.15 4.82
C GLY A 59 -2.39 -0.81 5.53
N SER A 60 -3.02 -1.70 4.78
CA SER A 60 -3.91 -2.74 5.32
C SER A 60 -3.17 -3.76 6.17
N MET A 61 -1.96 -4.18 5.76
CA MET A 61 -1.10 -5.04 6.58
C MET A 61 -0.77 -4.41 7.93
N ASN A 62 -0.36 -3.14 7.94
CA ASN A 62 -0.02 -2.45 9.19
C ASN A 62 -1.25 -2.35 10.12
N LYS A 63 -2.42 -2.03 9.57
CA LYS A 63 -3.68 -1.97 10.32
C LYS A 63 -4.06 -3.32 10.92
N VAL A 64 -3.99 -4.41 10.15
CA VAL A 64 -4.37 -5.74 10.65
C VAL A 64 -3.38 -6.25 11.70
N THR A 65 -2.08 -6.00 11.50
CA THR A 65 -1.02 -6.38 12.45
C THR A 65 -1.21 -5.65 13.78
N GLU A 66 -1.40 -4.33 13.76
CA GLU A 66 -1.66 -3.52 14.97
C GLU A 66 -2.97 -3.91 15.66
N LYS A 67 -4.03 -4.20 14.89
CA LYS A 67 -5.30 -4.66 15.46
C LYS A 67 -5.11 -6.00 16.16
N THR A 68 -4.43 -6.95 15.54
CA THR A 68 -4.14 -8.27 16.13
C THR A 68 -3.33 -8.12 17.41
N HIS A 69 -2.26 -7.32 17.37
CA HIS A 69 -1.47 -7.00 18.55
C HIS A 69 -2.33 -6.56 19.75
N ARG A 70 -3.23 -5.59 19.52
CA ARG A 70 -4.11 -5.05 20.56
C ARG A 70 -5.11 -6.09 21.06
N VAL A 71 -5.71 -6.87 20.16
CA VAL A 71 -6.70 -7.88 20.54
C VAL A 71 -6.06 -9.00 21.34
N LEU A 72 -4.92 -9.55 20.89
CA LEU A 72 -4.19 -10.56 21.66
C LEU A 72 -3.82 -10.04 23.05
N ARG A 73 -3.43 -8.76 23.16
CA ARG A 73 -3.11 -8.15 24.45
C ARG A 73 -4.31 -8.08 25.38
N VAL A 74 -5.50 -7.77 24.86
CA VAL A 74 -6.74 -7.77 25.65
C VAL A 74 -7.09 -9.18 26.10
N ILE A 75 -6.95 -10.19 25.24
CA ILE A 75 -7.21 -11.60 25.56
C ILE A 75 -6.27 -12.07 26.67
N GLU A 76 -4.98 -11.75 26.60
CA GLU A 76 -3.99 -12.06 27.64
C GLU A 76 -4.38 -11.44 29.00
N ILE A 77 -4.70 -10.14 29.02
CA ILE A 77 -5.04 -9.41 30.25
C ILE A 77 -6.33 -9.94 30.87
N LYS A 78 -7.36 -10.17 30.05
CA LYS A 78 -8.67 -10.63 30.53
C LYS A 78 -8.74 -12.15 30.71
N LYS A 79 -7.70 -12.88 30.31
CA LYS A 79 -7.67 -14.36 30.24
C LYS A 79 -8.87 -14.94 29.48
N SER A 80 -9.38 -14.21 28.49
CA SER A 80 -10.60 -14.55 27.76
C SER A 80 -10.30 -15.37 26.51
N LEU A 81 -9.70 -16.55 26.68
CA LEU A 81 -9.20 -17.40 25.59
C LEU A 81 -10.29 -17.74 24.55
N SER A 82 -11.54 -17.93 25.01
CA SER A 82 -12.71 -18.16 24.16
C SER A 82 -13.01 -17.08 23.14
N SER A 83 -12.42 -15.88 23.28
CA SER A 83 -12.56 -14.79 22.30
C SER A 83 -11.63 -14.95 21.09
N LEU A 84 -10.58 -15.78 21.19
CA LEU A 84 -9.60 -15.95 20.13
C LEU A 84 -10.20 -16.60 18.85
N PRO A 85 -11.02 -17.67 18.95
CA PRO A 85 -11.67 -18.25 17.76
C PRO A 85 -12.62 -17.27 17.08
N SER A 86 -13.40 -16.50 17.85
CA SER A 86 -14.30 -15.47 17.31
C SER A 86 -13.53 -14.38 16.58
N TYR A 87 -12.37 -13.96 17.12
CA TYR A 87 -11.53 -12.98 16.47
C TYR A 87 -10.91 -13.51 15.17
N TRP A 88 -10.39 -14.74 15.20
CA TRP A 88 -9.87 -15.40 14.00
C TRP A 88 -10.94 -15.53 12.90
N GLN A 89 -12.16 -15.93 13.25
CA GLN A 89 -13.27 -16.02 12.29
C GLN A 89 -13.60 -14.66 11.66
N TRP A 90 -13.63 -13.59 12.47
CA TRP A 90 -13.85 -12.23 11.98
C TRP A 90 -12.74 -11.78 11.03
N LEU A 91 -11.47 -12.06 11.37
CA LEU A 91 -10.32 -11.81 10.50
C LEU A 91 -10.48 -12.51 9.15
N GLN A 92 -10.72 -13.81 9.16
CA GLN A 92 -10.76 -14.65 7.96
C GLN A 92 -11.96 -14.34 7.06
N LYS A 93 -13.14 -14.18 7.64
CA LYS A 93 -14.39 -14.09 6.87
C LYS A 93 -14.79 -12.67 6.50
N ILE A 94 -14.35 -11.68 7.29
CA ILE A 94 -14.79 -10.29 7.12
C ILE A 94 -13.59 -9.42 6.75
N LYS A 95 -12.57 -9.35 7.61
CA LYS A 95 -11.60 -8.25 7.52
C LYS A 95 -10.55 -8.43 6.41
N LEU A 96 -9.99 -9.63 6.26
CA LEU A 96 -9.03 -9.92 5.21
C LEU A 96 -9.67 -9.86 3.80
N PRO A 97 -10.89 -10.40 3.58
CA PRO A 97 -11.59 -10.21 2.31
C PRO A 97 -11.89 -8.75 1.97
N GLU A 98 -12.31 -7.94 2.96
CA GLU A 98 -12.56 -6.51 2.79
C GLU A 98 -11.28 -5.79 2.30
N TYR A 99 -10.17 -5.97 3.03
CA TYR A 99 -8.90 -5.35 2.66
C TYR A 99 -8.30 -5.89 1.36
N THR A 100 -8.46 -7.18 1.07
CA THR A 100 -7.99 -7.74 -0.21
C THR A 100 -8.75 -7.09 -1.37
N ARG A 101 -10.07 -6.89 -1.25
CA ARG A 101 -10.87 -6.19 -2.28
C ARG A 101 -10.47 -4.72 -2.42
N GLU A 102 -10.24 -4.02 -1.31
CA GLU A 102 -9.77 -2.63 -1.34
C GLU A 102 -8.39 -2.51 -1.99
N ALA A 103 -7.49 -3.46 -1.69
CA ALA A 103 -6.13 -3.47 -2.20
C ALA A 103 -6.07 -3.84 -3.70
N LEU A 104 -7.01 -4.64 -4.21
CA LEU A 104 -7.17 -4.96 -5.63
C LEU A 104 -7.79 -3.81 -6.45
N CYS A 105 -7.43 -2.57 -6.11
CA CYS A 105 -7.65 -1.37 -6.92
C CYS A 105 -9.07 -0.77 -6.86
N ALA A 106 -9.82 -1.00 -5.79
CA ALA A 106 -11.10 -0.33 -5.52
C ALA A 106 -11.06 0.48 -4.21
N PRO A 107 -11.51 1.76 -4.14
CA PRO A 107 -11.94 2.66 -5.22
C PRO A 107 -10.81 3.61 -5.70
N THR A 108 -9.57 3.45 -5.20
CA THR A 108 -8.51 4.44 -5.48
C THR A 108 -7.78 4.11 -6.78
N CYS A 109 -7.84 5.02 -7.74
CA CYS A 109 -7.15 4.87 -9.01
C CYS A 109 -5.70 5.34 -8.88
N ARG A 110 -4.77 4.37 -8.81
CA ARG A 110 -3.36 4.58 -8.52
C ARG A 110 -2.41 4.17 -9.66
N GLY A 111 -2.93 3.56 -10.73
CA GLY A 111 -2.13 2.99 -11.82
C GLY A 111 -1.45 1.66 -11.46
N SER A 112 -0.75 1.60 -10.33
CA SER A 112 -0.24 0.35 -9.75
C SER A 112 -0.25 0.41 -8.23
N THR A 113 -0.16 -0.76 -7.59
CA THR A 113 0.02 -0.88 -6.13
C THR A 113 0.88 -2.09 -5.81
N ILE A 114 1.61 -2.00 -4.71
CA ILE A 114 2.36 -3.13 -4.15
C ILE A 114 1.41 -3.89 -3.21
N LEU A 115 1.26 -5.18 -3.47
CA LEU A 115 0.57 -6.12 -2.58
C LEU A 115 1.59 -7.05 -1.94
N TYR A 116 1.26 -7.54 -0.76
CA TYR A 116 2.05 -8.52 -0.04
C TYR A 116 1.31 -9.84 0.02
N ASN A 117 2.01 -10.92 -0.33
CA ASN A 117 1.48 -12.26 -0.29
C ASN A 117 1.38 -12.74 1.17
N CYS A 118 0.18 -13.13 1.60
CA CYS A 118 -0.05 -13.60 2.96
C CYS A 118 0.57 -14.96 3.29
N SER A 119 1.12 -15.69 2.32
CA SER A 119 1.88 -16.93 2.57
C SER A 119 3.38 -16.68 2.70
N THR A 120 3.98 -15.90 1.80
CA THR A 120 5.44 -15.71 1.74
C THR A 120 5.93 -14.40 2.38
N CYS A 121 5.03 -13.48 2.73
CA CYS A 121 5.36 -12.10 3.11
C CYS A 121 6.07 -11.29 2.01
N GLU A 122 6.16 -11.82 0.79
CA GLU A 122 6.83 -11.14 -0.32
C GLU A 122 5.90 -10.12 -0.97
N SER A 123 6.50 -9.00 -1.38
CA SER A 123 5.82 -7.97 -2.16
C SER A 123 5.79 -8.31 -3.64
N PHE A 124 4.68 -8.00 -4.31
CA PHE A 124 4.53 -8.07 -5.75
C PHE A 124 3.70 -6.89 -6.26
N ASP A 125 3.99 -6.46 -7.49
CA ASP A 125 3.27 -5.35 -8.12
C ASP A 125 1.98 -5.85 -8.80
N VAL A 126 0.91 -5.08 -8.60
CA VAL A 126 -0.36 -5.28 -9.28
C VAL A 126 -0.73 -4.02 -10.04
N LEU A 127 -1.13 -4.20 -11.29
CA LEU A 127 -1.64 -3.12 -12.13
C LEU A 127 -3.07 -2.78 -11.72
N CYS A 128 -3.27 -1.51 -11.39
CA CYS A 128 -4.56 -0.94 -11.05
C CYS A 128 -5.16 -0.15 -12.20
N TRP A 129 -6.42 0.28 -12.05
CA TRP A 129 -6.99 1.21 -12.99
C TRP A 129 -6.14 2.50 -13.03
N PRO A 130 -5.73 2.93 -14.24
CA PRO A 130 -4.99 4.17 -14.39
C PRO A 130 -5.90 5.35 -14.07
N GLN A 131 -5.32 6.41 -13.53
CA GLN A 131 -6.05 7.60 -13.10
C GLN A 131 -6.92 8.19 -14.22
N LYS A 132 -6.41 8.20 -15.47
CA LYS A 132 -7.14 8.63 -16.68
C LYS A 132 -8.43 7.83 -16.94
N ARG A 133 -8.46 6.54 -16.60
CA ARG A 133 -9.65 5.70 -16.78
C ARG A 133 -10.74 6.05 -15.77
N CYS A 134 -10.35 6.47 -14.58
CA CYS A 134 -11.30 6.82 -13.52
C CYS A 134 -11.76 8.27 -13.57
N PHE A 135 -10.88 9.18 -14.02
CA PHE A 135 -11.15 10.60 -14.12
C PHE A 135 -10.94 11.05 -15.58
N PRO A 136 -11.88 10.73 -16.49
CA PRO A 136 -11.82 11.21 -17.87
C PRO A 136 -11.96 12.74 -17.86
N GLY A 137 -10.85 13.45 -18.08
CA GLY A 137 -10.81 14.92 -18.11
C GLY A 137 -9.90 15.58 -17.05
N SER A 138 -9.35 14.84 -16.09
CA SER A 138 -8.25 15.36 -15.28
C SER A 138 -7.02 15.48 -16.17
N HIS A 139 -6.57 16.70 -16.49
CA HIS A 139 -5.26 16.87 -17.11
C HIS A 139 -4.20 16.41 -16.12
N ASP A 140 -3.32 15.51 -16.56
CA ASP A 140 -2.13 15.19 -15.77
C ASP A 140 -1.32 16.47 -15.57
N LEU A 141 -0.63 16.59 -14.44
CA LEU A 141 0.28 17.73 -14.19
C LEU A 141 1.27 17.95 -15.34
N TRP A 142 1.63 16.88 -16.04
CA TRP A 142 2.45 16.90 -17.24
C TRP A 142 1.75 17.57 -18.44
N GLU A 143 0.49 17.22 -18.70
CA GLU A 143 -0.33 17.84 -19.76
C GLU A 143 -0.61 19.31 -19.45
N ALA A 144 -0.92 19.63 -18.18
CA ALA A 144 -1.08 21.01 -17.72
C ALA A 144 0.22 21.83 -17.91
N ARG A 145 1.38 21.23 -17.63
CA ARG A 145 2.69 21.86 -17.83
C ARG A 145 2.97 22.12 -19.31
N ILE A 146 2.65 21.16 -20.20
CA ILE A 146 2.82 21.34 -21.65
C ILE A 146 1.92 22.48 -22.15
N LEU A 147 0.65 22.52 -21.73
CA LEU A 147 -0.28 23.59 -22.12
C LEU A 147 0.18 24.96 -21.63
N LEU A 148 0.68 25.06 -20.39
CA LEU A 148 1.24 26.31 -19.88
C LEU A 148 2.46 26.76 -20.68
N LEU A 149 3.36 25.84 -21.03
CA LEU A 149 4.52 26.15 -21.85
C LEU A 149 4.13 26.60 -23.26
N SER A 150 3.10 25.98 -23.86
CA SER A 150 2.64 26.36 -25.20
C SER A 150 1.98 27.75 -25.21
N VAL A 151 1.15 28.06 -24.21
CA VAL A 151 0.52 29.38 -24.04
C VAL A 151 1.56 30.46 -23.76
N PHE A 152 2.54 30.17 -22.90
CA PHE A 152 3.61 31.12 -22.62
C PHE A 152 4.47 31.38 -23.87
N GLY A 153 4.81 30.32 -24.62
CA GLY A 153 5.55 30.44 -25.87
C GLY A 153 4.80 31.26 -26.94
N SER A 154 3.49 31.06 -27.08
CA SER A 154 2.69 31.82 -28.06
C SER A 154 2.56 33.29 -27.70
N VAL A 155 2.37 33.63 -26.42
CA VAL A 155 2.34 35.03 -25.94
C VAL A 155 3.68 35.72 -26.17
N LEU A 156 4.80 35.05 -25.87
CA LEU A 156 6.13 35.59 -26.13
C LEU A 156 6.38 35.87 -27.62
N LEU A 157 6.00 34.92 -28.49
CA LEU A 157 6.13 35.09 -29.93
C LEU A 157 5.31 36.28 -30.45
N LEU A 158 4.07 36.43 -29.99
CA LEU A 158 3.22 37.57 -30.34
C LEU A 158 3.80 38.91 -29.83
N GLY A 159 4.40 38.92 -28.64
CA GLY A 159 5.10 40.08 -28.09
C GLY A 159 6.30 40.49 -28.94
N VAL A 160 7.13 39.52 -29.35
CA VAL A 160 8.28 39.77 -30.23
C VAL A 160 7.84 40.28 -31.60
N LEU A 161 6.80 39.68 -32.20
CA LEU A 161 6.26 40.15 -33.48
C LEU A 161 5.72 41.58 -33.38
N SER A 162 5.01 41.92 -32.30
CA SER A 162 4.54 43.29 -32.06
C SER A 162 5.70 44.28 -31.96
N LEU A 163 6.74 43.95 -31.18
CA LEU A 163 7.96 44.75 -31.06
C LEU A 163 8.65 44.97 -32.41
N VAL A 164 8.76 43.92 -33.23
CA VAL A 164 9.35 44.02 -34.57
C VAL A 164 8.53 44.96 -35.45
N VAL A 165 7.21 44.80 -35.50
CA VAL A 165 6.31 45.67 -36.29
C VAL A 165 6.40 47.12 -35.84
N GLU A 166 6.35 47.38 -34.53
CA GLU A 166 6.48 48.74 -33.98
C GLU A 166 7.85 49.36 -34.30
N SER A 167 8.92 48.59 -34.21
CA SER A 167 10.27 49.06 -34.54
C SER A 167 10.41 49.45 -36.02
N HIS A 168 9.81 48.67 -36.93
CA HIS A 168 9.80 48.99 -38.36
C HIS A 168 8.95 50.23 -38.66
N LEU A 169 7.80 50.38 -38.01
CA LEU A 169 6.96 51.57 -38.15
C LEU A 169 7.67 52.84 -37.66
N LEU A 170 8.33 52.77 -36.49
CA LEU A 170 9.12 53.88 -35.95
C LEU A 170 10.28 54.25 -36.88
N LYS A 171 10.97 53.24 -37.44
CA LYS A 171 12.06 53.48 -38.39
C LYS A 171 11.55 54.16 -39.66
N ALA A 172 10.46 53.66 -40.25
CA ALA A 172 9.83 54.28 -41.42
C ALA A 172 9.35 55.71 -41.18
N LYS A 173 8.92 56.03 -39.95
CA LYS A 173 8.54 57.40 -39.55
C LYS A 173 9.74 58.34 -39.39
N ASN A 174 10.89 57.83 -38.96
CA ASN A 174 12.12 58.63 -38.80
C ASN A 174 12.86 58.85 -40.12
N ASP A 175 12.59 58.02 -41.13
CA ASP A 175 13.17 58.13 -42.48
C ASP A 175 12.37 59.09 -43.42
N LEU A 176 11.30 59.72 -42.93
CA LEU A 176 10.46 60.72 -43.62
C LEU A 176 10.70 62.13 -43.04
#